data_AF-A0A182FE14-F1
#
_entry.id   AF-A0A182FE14-F1
#
_cell.length_a   1.000
_cell.length_b   1.000
_cell.length_c   1.000
_cell.angle_alpha   90.00
_cell.angle_beta   90.00
_cell.angle_gamma   90.00
#
_symmetry.space_group_name_H-M   'P 1'
#
loop_
_entity.id
_entity.type
_entity.pdbx_description
1 polymer ?
#
loop_
_entity_poly.entity_id
_entity_poly.type
_entity_poly.pdbx_seq_one_letter_code
_entity_poly.pdbx_strand_id
1 'polypeptide(L)'
;MALRRHLHPKYSGIRIGPVVKRDVMKASTMLEHENQYATILAFDVKIERDAQELADNLGVKIFQADIIYHLFDKFMAYREEIRQRKRDEFKSIAVFPCKLKILPQFVFNSRDPIVMGVIVEAGVIKEGTPICVPSKE
;
A
#
# COMPACT_ATOMS: atom_id res chain seq x y z
N MET A 1 1.35 -13.98 -28.44
CA MET A 1 2.49 -13.19 -27.93
C MET A 1 1.98 -11.85 -27.36
N ALA A 2 1.10 -11.94 -26.35
CA ALA A 2 0.47 -10.80 -25.72
C ALA A 2 0.78 -10.86 -24.22
N LEU A 3 1.97 -10.43 -23.84
CA LEU A 3 2.39 -10.38 -22.44
C LEU A 3 2.92 -8.97 -22.13
N ARG A 4 2.31 -8.35 -21.11
CA ARG A 4 2.87 -7.24 -20.30
C ARG A 4 2.83 -5.80 -20.84
N ARG A 5 1.73 -5.35 -21.45
CA ARG A 5 1.45 -3.89 -21.50
C ARG A 5 1.15 -3.25 -20.12
N HIS A 6 1.03 -4.04 -19.05
CA HIS A 6 0.71 -3.56 -17.69
C HIS A 6 1.93 -3.49 -16.74
N LEU A 7 3.15 -3.81 -17.19
CA LEU A 7 4.34 -3.74 -16.34
C LEU A 7 5.19 -2.49 -16.52
N HIS A 8 4.82 -1.57 -17.41
CA HIS A 8 5.57 -0.32 -17.56
C HIS A 8 5.25 0.63 -16.39
N PRO A 9 6.23 0.97 -15.54
CA PRO A 9 6.05 2.00 -14.53
C PRO A 9 5.77 3.31 -15.26
N LYS A 10 4.77 4.06 -14.80
CA LYS A 10 4.60 5.44 -15.24
C LYS A 10 5.80 6.24 -14.73
N TYR A 11 6.37 7.08 -15.58
CA TYR A 11 7.49 7.97 -15.23
C TYR A 11 7.04 9.43 -15.29
N SER A 12 7.60 10.27 -14.42
CA SER A 12 7.34 11.71 -14.39
C SER A 12 8.43 12.52 -15.12
N GLY A 13 9.62 11.97 -15.30
CA GLY A 13 10.72 12.62 -15.98
C GLY A 13 11.82 11.66 -16.40
N ILE A 14 12.57 12.05 -17.43
CA ILE A 14 13.72 11.32 -17.97
C ILE A 14 14.85 12.34 -18.15
N ARG A 15 16.08 11.93 -17.82
CA ARG A 15 17.27 12.73 -18.05
C ARG A 15 18.50 11.83 -18.21
N ILE A 16 19.49 12.32 -18.93
CA ILE A 16 20.81 11.70 -19.09
C ILE A 16 21.81 12.40 -18.14
N GLY A 17 22.75 11.63 -17.60
CA GLY A 17 23.83 12.14 -16.74
C GLY A 17 23.65 11.78 -15.25
N PRO A 18 24.62 12.17 -14.40
CA PRO A 18 24.63 11.82 -12.99
C PRO A 18 23.39 12.35 -12.28
N VAL A 19 22.96 11.69 -11.21
CA VAL A 19 21.84 12.15 -10.37
C VAL A 19 22.31 13.32 -9.51
N VAL A 20 21.56 14.43 -9.54
CA VAL A 20 21.88 15.68 -8.82
C VAL A 20 20.71 16.09 -7.93
N LYS A 21 20.93 17.04 -7.01
CA LYS A 21 19.88 17.53 -6.08
C LYS A 21 18.55 17.89 -6.75
N ARG A 22 18.60 18.49 -7.94
CA ARG A 22 17.41 18.88 -8.70
C ARG A 22 16.50 17.69 -9.05
N ASP A 23 17.04 16.49 -9.24
CA ASP A 23 16.20 15.29 -9.48
C ASP A 23 15.48 14.87 -8.23
N VAL A 24 16.20 14.90 -7.10
CA VAL A 24 15.65 14.55 -5.79
C VAL A 24 14.51 15.50 -5.44
N MET A 25 14.68 16.80 -5.67
CA MET A 25 13.63 17.81 -5.48
C MET A 25 12.40 17.58 -6.36
N LYS A 26 12.58 17.06 -7.58
CA LYS A 26 11.44 16.70 -8.43
C LYS A 26 10.75 15.45 -7.91
N ALA A 27 11.51 14.44 -7.53
CA ALA A 27 10.99 13.17 -7.03
C ALA A 27 10.29 13.33 -5.66
N SER A 28 10.75 14.25 -4.82
CA SER A 28 10.18 14.50 -3.49
C SER A 28 8.74 15.02 -3.56
N THR A 29 8.33 15.66 -4.66
CA THR A 29 6.93 16.08 -4.86
C THR A 29 5.95 14.89 -4.81
N MET A 30 6.42 13.68 -5.14
CA MET A 30 5.60 12.47 -5.05
C MET A 30 5.38 11.98 -3.62
N LEU A 31 6.14 12.47 -2.63
CA LEU A 31 5.98 12.06 -1.22
C LEU A 31 4.59 12.44 -0.69
N GLU A 32 4.08 13.62 -1.08
CA GLU A 32 2.77 14.14 -0.68
C GLU A 32 1.61 13.51 -1.44
N HIS A 33 1.86 12.97 -2.64
CA HIS A 33 0.84 12.33 -3.48
C HIS A 33 0.78 10.82 -3.28
N GLU A 34 1.86 10.13 -3.65
CA GLU A 34 1.97 8.68 -3.60
C GLU A 34 3.41 8.29 -3.28
N ASN A 35 3.71 8.16 -1.98
CA ASN A 35 5.05 7.87 -1.45
C ASN A 35 5.77 6.69 -2.15
N GLN A 36 5.03 5.69 -2.63
CA GLN A 36 5.60 4.56 -3.38
C GLN A 36 6.31 4.95 -4.68
N TYR A 37 6.04 6.14 -5.22
CA TYR A 37 6.62 6.67 -6.46
C TYR A 37 7.62 7.80 -6.23
N ALA A 38 7.91 8.16 -4.97
CA ALA A 38 9.00 9.08 -4.62
C ALA A 38 10.36 8.37 -4.76
N THR A 39 10.69 7.99 -5.99
CA THR A 39 11.83 7.13 -6.30
C THR A 39 12.57 7.58 -7.56
N ILE A 40 13.89 7.39 -7.60
CA ILE A 40 14.74 7.64 -8.77
C ILE A 40 15.36 6.32 -9.22
N LEU A 41 15.29 6.03 -10.52
CA LEU A 41 15.93 4.87 -11.15
C LEU A 41 17.19 5.33 -11.91
N ALA A 42 18.36 5.08 -11.33
CA ALA A 42 19.67 5.47 -11.85
C ALA A 42 20.36 4.27 -12.54
N PHE A 43 20.25 4.22 -13.88
CA PHE A 43 20.88 3.18 -14.70
C PHE A 43 22.26 3.63 -15.18
N ASP A 44 23.31 2.90 -14.82
CA ASP A 44 24.71 3.14 -15.26
C ASP A 44 25.15 4.62 -15.15
N VAL A 45 24.78 5.26 -14.04
CA VAL A 45 25.16 6.65 -13.75
C VAL A 45 25.60 6.81 -12.30
N LYS A 46 26.45 7.80 -12.06
CA LYS A 46 26.86 8.21 -10.71
C LYS A 46 25.75 8.98 -10.02
N ILE A 47 25.71 8.89 -8.70
CA ILE A 47 24.87 9.73 -7.84
C ILE A 47 25.81 10.73 -7.15
N GLU A 48 25.54 12.03 -7.30
CA GLU A 48 26.30 13.03 -6.57
C GLU A 48 26.02 12.92 -5.07
N ARG A 49 27.08 13.12 -4.26
CA ARG A 49 27.00 12.94 -2.81
C ARG A 49 25.89 13.77 -2.17
N ASP A 50 25.76 15.01 -2.62
CA ASP A 50 24.79 15.96 -2.09
C ASP A 50 23.35 15.65 -2.52
N ALA A 51 23.17 14.92 -3.62
CA ALA A 51 21.91 14.36 -4.04
C ALA A 51 21.52 13.17 -3.16
N GLN A 52 22.47 12.26 -2.86
CA GLN A 52 22.23 11.14 -1.96
C GLN A 52 21.83 11.62 -0.56
N GLU A 53 22.58 12.57 0.00
CA GLU A 53 22.29 13.17 1.31
C GLU A 53 20.88 13.81 1.33
N LEU A 54 20.50 14.54 0.28
CA LEU A 54 19.17 15.12 0.18
C LEU A 54 18.07 14.05 0.07
N ALA A 55 18.33 12.98 -0.67
CA ALA A 55 17.37 11.90 -0.86
C ALA A 55 17.09 11.16 0.44
N ASP A 56 18.14 10.88 1.22
CA ASP A 56 18.01 10.25 2.53
C ASP A 56 17.25 11.16 3.51
N ASN A 57 17.51 12.47 3.50
CA ASN A 57 16.81 13.44 4.34
C ASN A 57 15.32 13.59 4.00
N LEU A 58 14.97 13.59 2.71
CA LEU A 58 13.59 13.74 2.26
C LEU A 58 12.82 12.41 2.23
N GLY A 59 13.50 11.27 2.33
CA GLY A 59 12.88 9.95 2.18
C GLY A 59 12.63 9.55 0.71
N VAL A 60 13.37 10.12 -0.24
CA VAL A 60 13.32 9.73 -1.66
C VAL A 60 14.23 8.52 -1.88
N LYS A 61 13.70 7.41 -2.42
CA LYS A 61 14.50 6.20 -2.64
C LYS A 61 15.22 6.24 -3.99
N ILE A 62 16.54 6.22 -3.99
CA ILE A 62 17.34 6.07 -5.22
C ILE A 62 17.72 4.61 -5.41
N PHE A 63 17.40 4.05 -6.57
CA PHE A 63 17.85 2.73 -7.00
C PHE A 63 18.96 2.92 -8.02
N GLN A 64 20.11 2.30 -7.78
CA GLN A 64 21.24 2.31 -8.71
C GLN A 64 21.54 0.87 -9.17
N ALA A 65 21.78 0.72 -10.48
CA ALA A 65 22.27 -0.52 -11.06
C ALA A 65 22.88 -0.27 -12.45
N ASP A 66 23.86 -1.10 -12.82
CA ASP A 66 24.50 -1.06 -14.14
C ASP A 66 23.77 -1.91 -15.18
N ILE A 67 22.73 -2.65 -14.76
CA ILE A 67 21.89 -3.51 -15.60
C ILE A 67 20.42 -3.15 -15.38
N ILE A 68 19.69 -2.88 -16.47
CA ILE A 68 18.31 -2.38 -16.43
C ILE A 68 17.34 -3.34 -15.73
N TYR A 69 17.55 -4.66 -15.85
CA TYR A 69 16.70 -5.67 -15.22
C TYR A 69 16.81 -5.63 -13.69
N HIS A 70 18.02 -5.49 -13.14
CA HIS A 70 18.21 -5.36 -11.69
C HIS A 70 17.54 -4.11 -11.12
N LEU A 71 17.56 -3.02 -11.89
CA LEU A 71 16.91 -1.77 -11.49
C LEU A 71 15.40 -1.96 -11.35
N PHE A 72 14.81 -2.64 -12.34
CA PHE A 72 13.39 -2.94 -12.37
C PHE A 72 12.98 -3.91 -11.24
N ASP A 73 13.77 -4.95 -11.01
CA ASP A 73 13.51 -5.94 -9.96
C ASP A 73 13.56 -5.29 -8.57
N LYS A 74 14.58 -4.46 -8.30
CA LYS A 74 14.69 -3.69 -7.05
C LYS A 74 13.47 -2.77 -6.84
N PHE A 75 13.05 -2.07 -7.89
CA PHE A 75 11.88 -1.20 -7.82
C PHE A 75 10.57 -1.98 -7.57
N MET A 76 10.37 -3.11 -8.27
CA MET A 76 9.18 -3.93 -8.09
C MET A 76 9.12 -4.57 -6.70
N ALA A 77 10.26 -5.03 -6.18
CA ALA A 77 10.36 -5.55 -4.81
C ALA A 77 9.99 -4.47 -3.79
N TYR A 78 10.52 -3.25 -3.93
CA TYR A 78 10.18 -2.13 -3.06
C TYR A 78 8.68 -1.80 -3.11
N ARG A 79 8.08 -1.76 -4.30
CA ARG A 79 6.64 -1.51 -4.44
C ARG A 79 5.79 -2.57 -3.76
N GLU A 80 6.16 -3.84 -3.89
CA GLU A 80 5.41 -4.92 -3.26
C GLU A 80 5.55 -4.87 -1.74
N GLU A 81 6.75 -4.55 -1.23
CA GLU A 81 6.97 -4.35 0.20
C GLU A 81 6.08 -3.22 0.77
N ILE A 82 6.05 -2.06 0.11
CA ILE A 82 5.19 -0.93 0.51
C ILE A 82 3.70 -1.33 0.45
N ARG A 83 3.31 -2.08 -0.59
CA ARG A 83 1.94 -2.57 -0.74
C ARG A 83 1.56 -3.53 0.39
N GLN A 84 2.45 -4.44 0.77
CA GLN A 84 2.22 -5.37 1.87
C GLN A 84 2.13 -4.64 3.20
N ARG A 85 3.07 -3.72 3.47
CA ARG A 85 3.06 -2.89 4.69
C ARG A 85 1.76 -2.11 4.84
N LYS A 86 1.29 -1.46 3.78
CA LYS A 86 -0.02 -0.79 3.78
C LYS A 86 -1.17 -1.77 4.05
N ARG A 87 -1.18 -2.95 3.41
CA ARG A 87 -2.22 -3.96 3.69
C ARG A 87 -2.20 -4.37 5.16
N ASP A 88 -1.04 -4.57 5.75
CA ASP A 88 -0.88 -5.00 7.13
C ASP A 88 -1.31 -3.91 8.12
N GLU A 89 -0.98 -2.64 7.85
CA GLU A 89 -1.47 -1.48 8.61
C GLU A 89 -3.00 -1.41 8.64
N PHE A 90 -3.67 -1.72 7.51
CA PHE A 90 -5.13 -1.67 7.42
C PHE A 90 -5.84 -2.98 7.77
N LYS A 91 -5.12 -4.08 8.07
CA LYS A 91 -5.74 -5.38 8.39
C LYS A 91 -6.62 -5.34 9.64
N SER A 92 -6.23 -4.56 10.64
CA SER A 92 -6.97 -4.41 11.90
C SER A 92 -8.16 -3.46 11.81
N ILE A 93 -8.16 -2.56 10.82
CA ILE A 93 -9.23 -1.55 10.61
C ILE A 93 -10.27 -2.05 9.60
N ALA A 94 -9.90 -2.99 8.73
CA ALA A 94 -10.78 -3.49 7.68
C ALA A 94 -12.00 -4.23 8.25
N VAL A 95 -13.13 -3.52 8.31
CA VAL A 95 -14.45 -4.10 8.56
C VAL A 95 -14.96 -4.71 7.26
N PHE A 96 -14.98 -6.03 7.21
CA PHE A 96 -15.57 -6.75 6.09
C PHE A 96 -17.11 -6.74 6.22
N PRO A 97 -17.85 -6.59 5.11
CA PRO A 97 -19.30 -6.61 5.17
C PRO A 97 -19.78 -7.98 5.67
N CYS A 98 -20.77 -7.97 6.55
CA CYS A 98 -21.48 -9.18 6.97
C CYS A 98 -22.98 -8.89 7.14
N LYS A 99 -23.79 -9.93 6.98
CA LYS A 99 -25.22 -9.91 7.29
C LYS A 99 -25.50 -11.04 8.26
N LEU A 100 -26.05 -10.69 9.42
CA LEU A 100 -26.36 -11.65 10.47
C LEU A 100 -27.87 -11.79 10.63
N LYS A 101 -28.32 -13.00 10.93
CA LYS A 101 -29.67 -13.29 11.38
C LYS A 101 -29.62 -13.89 12.77
N ILE A 102 -30.30 -13.24 13.72
CA ILE A 102 -30.43 -13.74 15.10
C ILE A 102 -31.33 -14.98 15.11
N LEU A 103 -30.94 -16.00 15.87
CA LEU A 103 -31.76 -17.18 16.10
C LEU A 103 -32.54 -17.03 17.42
N PRO A 104 -33.87 -16.79 17.38
CA PRO A 104 -34.65 -16.49 18.59
C PRO A 104 -34.59 -17.57 19.67
N GLN A 105 -34.46 -18.84 19.27
CA GLN A 105 -34.37 -19.98 20.19
C GLN A 105 -32.99 -20.16 20.85
N PHE A 106 -31.97 -19.39 20.43
CA PHE A 106 -30.60 -19.48 20.95
C PHE A 106 -30.17 -18.16 21.59
N VAL A 107 -30.97 -17.60 22.50
CA VAL A 107 -30.58 -16.45 23.33
C VAL A 107 -30.18 -16.95 24.71
N PHE A 108 -28.88 -16.90 25.02
CA PHE A 108 -28.31 -17.43 26.26
C PHE A 108 -28.22 -16.36 27.35
N ASN A 109 -27.84 -15.14 26.97
CA ASN A 109 -27.83 -13.99 27.87
C ASN A 109 -28.34 -12.76 27.14
N SER A 110 -29.35 -12.10 27.70
CA SER A 110 -30.00 -10.93 27.11
C SER A 110 -29.37 -9.61 27.55
N ARG A 111 -28.48 -9.63 28.55
CA ARG A 111 -27.86 -8.41 29.08
C ARG A 111 -26.44 -8.64 29.57
N ASP A 112 -25.55 -7.76 29.11
CA ASP A 112 -24.16 -7.53 29.54
C ASP A 112 -23.40 -8.75 30.12
N PRO A 113 -22.73 -9.56 29.28
CA PRO A 113 -22.65 -9.48 27.82
C PRO A 113 -23.87 -10.11 27.14
N ILE A 114 -24.33 -9.55 26.01
CA ILE A 114 -25.33 -10.21 25.17
C ILE A 114 -24.69 -11.45 24.53
N VAL A 115 -25.27 -12.62 24.75
CA VAL A 115 -24.79 -13.89 24.17
C VAL A 115 -25.95 -14.57 23.46
N MET A 116 -25.84 -14.69 22.14
CA MET A 116 -26.87 -15.28 21.29
C MET A 116 -26.28 -15.98 20.06
N GLY A 117 -26.97 -17.02 19.61
CA GLY A 117 -26.71 -17.69 18.35
C GLY A 117 -27.16 -16.84 17.17
N VAL A 118 -26.28 -16.72 16.17
CA VAL A 118 -26.56 -16.04 14.91
C VAL A 118 -26.19 -16.94 13.74
N ILE A 119 -26.84 -16.74 12.60
CA ILE A 119 -26.43 -17.28 11.30
C ILE A 119 -25.81 -16.14 10.49
N VAL A 120 -24.66 -16.39 9.89
CA VAL A 120 -24.06 -15.49 8.89
C VAL A 120 -24.77 -15.75 7.56
N GLU A 121 -25.66 -14.85 7.16
CA GLU A 121 -26.39 -14.95 5.89
C GLU A 121 -25.52 -14.55 4.69
N ALA A 122 -24.61 -13.61 4.89
CA ALA A 122 -23.69 -13.14 3.85
C ALA A 122 -22.41 -12.56 4.46
N GLY A 123 -21.31 -12.63 3.71
CA GLY A 123 -20.04 -12.02 4.09
C GLY A 123 -19.30 -12.77 5.19
N VAL A 124 -18.47 -12.04 5.95
CA VAL A 124 -17.62 -12.62 7.00
C VAL A 124 -17.66 -11.73 8.23
N ILE A 125 -17.93 -12.33 9.38
CA ILE A 125 -17.80 -11.68 10.69
C ILE A 125 -16.48 -12.06 11.35
N LYS A 126 -15.84 -11.10 12.01
CA LYS A 126 -14.64 -11.29 12.82
C LYS A 126 -14.83 -10.63 14.19
N GLU A 127 -14.04 -11.04 15.17
CA GLU A 127 -13.98 -10.33 16.45
C GLU A 127 -13.68 -8.83 16.23
N GLY A 128 -14.35 -7.96 16.99
CA GLY A 128 -14.25 -6.51 16.83
C GLY A 128 -15.04 -5.92 15.66
N THR A 129 -15.75 -6.73 14.86
CA THR A 129 -16.63 -6.20 13.80
C THR A 129 -17.77 -5.38 14.43
N PRO A 130 -17.90 -4.08 14.14
CA PRO A 130 -19.01 -3.29 14.65
C PRO A 130 -20.32 -3.76 14.02
N ILE A 131 -21.33 -4.00 14.85
CA ILE A 131 -22.66 -4.46 14.43
C ILE A 131 -23.66 -3.32 14.57
N CYS A 132 -24.53 -3.18 13.58
CA CYS A 132 -25.67 -2.26 13.62
C CYS A 132 -26.98 -3.03 13.47
N VAL A 133 -28.04 -2.49 14.07
CA VAL A 133 -29.41 -2.96 13.84
C VAL A 133 -29.99 -2.04 12.76
N PRO A 134 -30.50 -2.57 11.64
CA PRO A 134 -31.13 -1.74 10.63
C PRO A 134 -32.36 -1.03 11.21
N SER A 135 -32.50 0.26 10.90
CA SER A 135 -33.68 1.05 11.23
C SER A 135 -34.93 0.41 10.61
N LYS A 136 -36.07 0.48 11.30
CA LYS A 136 -37.36 0.18 10.69
C LYS A 136 -37.79 1.38 9.84
N GLU A 137 -37.58 1.30 8.54
CA GLU A 137 -38.44 1.95 7.54
C GLU A 137 -39.28 0.86 6.85
#